data_AF-A0A4V1RPL4-F1
#
_entry.id   AF-A0A4V1RPL4-F1
#
_cell.length_a   1.000
_cell.length_b   1.000
_cell.length_c   1.000
_cell.angle_alpha   90.00
_cell.angle_beta   90.00
_cell.angle_gamma   90.00
#
_symmetry.space_group_name_H-M   'P 1'
#
loop_
_entity.id
_entity.type
_entity.pdbx_description
1 polymer ?
#
loop_
_entity_poly.entity_id
_entity_poly.type
_entity_poly.pdbx_seq_one_letter_code
_entity_poly.pdbx_strand_id
1 'polypeptide(L)' 'MSKIFARFMKDESGATAIEYGLIAALISVALITGATTLGNSLNNTFQDISTKMSTAETAN' A
#
# COMPACT_ATOMS: atom_id res chain seq x y z
N MET A 1 -37.75 22.98 1.87
CA MET A 1 -36.36 23.15 1.38
C MET A 1 -35.37 23.49 2.49
N SER A 2 -35.57 24.56 3.28
CA SER A 2 -34.61 24.98 4.32
C SER A 2 -34.22 23.89 5.35
N LYS A 3 -35.15 23.02 5.77
CA LYS A 3 -34.87 21.93 6.72
C LYS A 3 -33.92 20.85 6.20
N ILE A 4 -33.86 20.61 4.90
CA ILE A 4 -32.94 19.61 4.32
C ILE A 4 -31.52 20.18 4.30
N PHE A 5 -31.35 21.42 3.85
CA PHE A 5 -30.06 22.11 3.88
C PHE A 5 -29.52 22.31 5.30
N ALA A 6 -30.36 22.65 6.26
CA ALA A 6 -29.96 22.77 7.66
C ALA A 6 -29.53 21.44 8.29
N ARG A 7 -30.08 20.30 7.84
CA ARG A 7 -29.65 18.96 8.28
C ARG A 7 -28.31 18.56 7.66
N PHE A 8 -28.11 18.88 6.39
CA PHE A 8 -26.85 18.60 5.68
C PHE A 8 -25.69 19.46 6.22
N MET A 9 -25.95 20.71 6.57
CA MET A 9 -24.96 21.59 7.23
C MET A 9 -24.61 21.17 8.66
N LYS A 10 -25.44 20.34 9.30
CA LYS A 10 -25.24 19.83 10.66
C LYS A 10 -24.71 18.38 10.66
N ASP A 11 -24.48 17.83 9.47
CA ASP A 11 -23.96 16.48 9.28
C ASP A 11 -22.43 16.51 9.19
N GLU A 12 -21.77 16.16 10.29
CA GLU A 12 -20.31 16.07 10.37
C GLU A 12 -19.77 14.73 9.84
N SER A 13 -20.64 13.82 9.38
CA SER A 13 -20.23 12.50 8.86
C SER A 13 -19.27 12.61 7.66
N GLY A 14 -19.34 13.69 6.88
CA GLY A 14 -18.38 13.98 5.82
C GLY A 14 -17.04 14.52 6.34
N ALA A 15 -17.05 15.27 7.44
CA ALA A 15 -15.85 15.77 8.09
C ALA A 15 -15.07 14.65 8.79
N THR A 16 -15.77 13.67 9.38
CA THR A 16 -15.11 12.48 9.95
C THR A 16 -14.58 11.54 8.86
N ALA A 17 -15.25 11.45 7.70
CA ALA A 17 -14.78 10.67 6.57
C ALA A 17 -13.45 11.19 5.98
N ILE A 18 -13.21 12.51 5.96
CA ILE A 18 -11.95 13.06 5.46
C ILE A 18 -10.78 12.82 6.44
N GLU A 19 -11.05 12.80 7.74
CA GLU A 19 -10.05 12.51 8.78
C GLU A 19 -9.61 11.03 8.75
N TYR A 20 -10.57 10.11 8.77
CA TYR A 20 -10.27 8.67 8.64
C TYR A 20 -9.75 8.32 7.24
N GLY A 21 -10.19 9.04 6.21
CA GLY A 21 -9.68 8.91 4.84
C GLY A 21 -8.20 9.26 4.73
N LEU A 22 -7.74 10.31 5.43
CA LEU A 22 -6.33 10.68 5.48
C LEU A 22 -5.48 9.61 6.20
N ILE A 23 -5.97 9.10 7.33
CA ILE A 23 -5.29 8.02 8.08
C ILE A 23 -5.18 6.77 7.22
N ALA A 24 -6.27 6.37 6.55
CA ALA A 24 -6.27 5.22 5.64
C ALA A 24 -5.27 5.43 4.49
N ALA A 25 -5.23 6.62 3.89
CA ALA A 25 -4.27 6.94 2.83
C ALA A 25 -2.81 6.79 3.30
N LEU A 26 -2.47 7.30 4.49
CA LEU A 26 -1.12 7.17 5.06
C LEU A 26 -0.73 5.72 5.33
N ILE A 27 -1.66 4.92 5.88
CA ILE A 27 -1.45 3.47 6.10
C ILE A 27 -1.24 2.76 4.76
N SER A 28 -2.07 3.06 3.75
CA SER A 28 -1.93 2.47 2.42
C SER A 28 -0.57 2.77 1.79
N VAL A 29 -0.08 4.01 1.87
CA VAL A 29 1.25 4.39 1.35
C VAL A 29 2.37 3.63 2.04
N ALA A 30 2.31 3.50 3.37
CA ALA A 30 3.29 2.72 4.13
C ALA A 30 3.29 1.24 3.74
N LEU A 31 2.09 0.64 3.59
CA LEU A 31 1.95 -0.75 3.17
C LEU A 31 2.48 -0.98 1.75
N ILE A 32 2.16 -0.10 0.79
CA ILE A 32 2.66 -0.20 -0.59
C ILE A 32 4.19 -0.14 -0.61
N THR A 33 4.77 0.80 0.14
CA THR A 33 6.22 0.97 0.23
C THR A 33 6.91 -0.24 0.84
N GLY A 34 6.34 -0.76 1.94
CA GLY A 34 6.83 -1.97 2.61
C GLY A 34 6.75 -3.21 1.72
N ALA A 35 5.60 -3.41 1.07
CA ALA A 35 5.39 -4.53 0.14
C ALA A 35 6.34 -4.46 -1.06
N THR A 36 6.58 -3.27 -1.61
CA THR A 36 7.53 -3.07 -2.71
C THR A 36 8.96 -3.43 -2.29
N THR A 37 9.40 -2.94 -1.14
CA THR A 37 10.74 -3.23 -0.60
C THR A 37 10.95 -4.71 -0.32
N LEU A 38 9.94 -5.36 0.28
CA LEU A 38 9.95 -6.80 0.52
C LEU A 38 9.97 -7.59 -0.79
N GLY A 39 9.13 -7.22 -1.75
CA GLY A 39 9.08 -7.85 -3.07
C GLY A 39 10.42 -7.79 -3.80
N ASN A 40 11.08 -6.63 -3.78
CA ASN A 40 12.41 -6.46 -4.36
C ASN A 40 13.46 -7.34 -3.67
N SER A 41 13.42 -7.42 -2.34
CA SER A 41 14.38 -8.24 -1.58
C SER A 41 14.21 -9.73 -1.86
N LEU A 42 12.95 -10.20 -1.95
CA LEU A 42 12.63 -11.58 -2.33
C LEU A 42 13.08 -11.87 -3.77
N ASN A 43 12.76 -10.98 -4.71
CA ASN A 43 13.18 -11.11 -6.09
C ASN A 43 14.71 -11.23 -6.22
N ASN A 44 15.46 -10.35 -5.56
CA ASN A 44 16.92 -10.40 -5.58
C ASN A 44 17.44 -11.73 -5.02
N THR A 45 16.86 -12.21 -3.92
CA THR A 45 17.22 -13.50 -3.33
C THR A 45 17.02 -14.66 -4.32
N PHE A 46 15.87 -14.69 -5.00
CA PHE A 46 15.61 -15.74 -5.98
C PHE A 46 16.47 -15.62 -7.24
N GLN A 47 16.81 -14.39 -7.68
CA GLN A 47 17.76 -14.18 -8.77
C GLN A 47 19.16 -14.67 -8.42
N ASP A 48 19.62 -14.41 -7.19
CA ASP A 48 20.92 -14.91 -6.71
C ASP A 48 20.96 -16.44 -6.69
N ILE A 49 19.88 -17.08 -6.22
CA ILE A 49 19.74 -18.54 -6.23
C ILE A 49 19.75 -19.07 -7.67
N SER A 50 18.97 -18.47 -8.57
CA SER A 50 18.92 -18.86 -9.98
C SER A 50 20.29 -18.74 -10.66
N THR A 51 21.01 -17.65 -10.39
CA THR A 51 22.36 -17.42 -10.92
C THR A 51 23.35 -18.46 -10.42
N LYS A 52 23.33 -18.77 -9.12
CA LYS A 52 24.19 -19.81 -8.53
C LYS A 52 23.90 -21.18 -9.12
N MET A 53 22.62 -21.51 -9.31
CA MET A 53 22.20 -22.79 -9.90
C MET A 53 22.69 -22.92 -11.35
N SER A 54 22.45 -21.89 -12.19
CA SER A 54 22.93 -21.87 -13.58
C SER A 54 24.45 -21.96 -13.69
N THR A 55 25.17 -21.28 -12.79
CA THR A 55 26.63 -21.35 -12.72
C THR A 55 27.09 -22.77 -12.38
N ALA A 56 26.45 -23.43 -11.42
CA ALA A 56 26.78 -24.81 -11.03
C ALA A 56 26.46 -25.82 -12.14
N GLU A 57 25.39 -25.61 -12.90
CA GLU A 57 25.04 -26.43 -14.07
C GLU A 57 26.08 -26.31 -15.19
N THR A 58 26.57 -25.09 -15.45
CA THR A 58 27.55 -24.83 -16.53
C THR A 58 28.99 -25.24 -16.15
N ALA A 59 29.27 -25.43 -14.85
CA ALA A 59 30.57 -25.84 -14.35
C ALA A 59 30.82 -27.36 -14.42
N ASN A 60 29.79 -28.17 -14.72
CA ASN A 60 29.90 -29.61 -14.99
C ASN A 60 29.99 -29.89 -16.49
#